data_AF-A0A924Z360-F1
#
_entry.id   AF-A0A924Z360-F1
#
_cell.length_a   1.000
_cell.length_b   1.000
_cell.length_c   1.000
_cell.angle_alpha   90.00
_cell.angle_beta   90.00
_cell.angle_gamma   90.00
#
_symmetry.space_group_name_H-M   'P 1'
#
loop_
_entity.id
_entity.type
_entity.pdbx_description
1 polymer ?
#
loop_
_entity_poly.entity_id
_entity_poly.type
_entity_poly.pdbx_seq_one_letter_code
_entity_poly.pdbx_strand_id
1 'polypeptide(L)' 'MTDHHLSATCNTLHLNGFSATLKPALVVKSGDRVHVEAVSGSLYNADDKAPQSWCRLPRNL' A
#
# COMPACT_ATOMS: atom_id res chain seq x y z
N MET A 1 -11.16 0.87 -21.21
CA MET A 1 -9.94 1.42 -20.62
C MET A 1 -10.38 2.44 -19.60
N THR A 2 -10.25 2.08 -18.33
CA THR A 2 -10.52 2.94 -17.19
C THR A 2 -9.21 3.33 -16.53
N ASP A 3 -9.10 4.59 -16.11
CA ASP A 3 -7.98 5.09 -15.32
C ASP A 3 -8.35 4.98 -13.83
N HIS A 4 -7.59 4.16 -13.10
CA HIS A 4 -7.75 3.96 -11.66
C HIS A 4 -6.70 4.74 -10.88
N HIS A 5 -7.02 5.09 -9.64
CA HIS A 5 -6.09 5.70 -8.69
C HIS A 5 -6.05 4.87 -7.42
N LEU A 6 -4.89 4.30 -7.10
CA LEU A 6 -4.67 3.51 -5.90
C LEU A 6 -3.81 4.32 -4.92
N SER A 7 -4.48 4.96 -3.96
CA SER A 7 -3.81 5.77 -2.94
C SER A 7 -3.15 4.92 -1.87
N ALA A 8 -2.08 5.45 -1.28
CA ALA A 8 -1.35 4.82 -0.20
C ALA A 8 -2.10 5.01 1.12
N THR A 9 -2.75 3.95 1.61
CA THR A 9 -3.56 3.93 2.83
C THR A 9 -3.26 2.67 3.65
N CYS A 10 -3.81 2.56 4.85
CA CYS A 10 -3.59 1.39 5.72
C CYS A 10 -4.11 0.08 5.13
N ASN A 11 -5.04 0.16 4.18
CA ASN A 11 -5.68 -1.01 3.57
C ASN A 11 -5.04 -1.40 2.24
N THR A 12 -4.16 -0.56 1.70
CA THR A 12 -3.52 -0.74 0.39
C THR A 12 -2.00 -0.91 0.50
N LEU A 13 -1.44 -0.65 1.68
CA LEU A 13 -0.03 -0.88 1.99
C LEU A 13 0.17 -2.20 2.74
N HIS A 14 1.16 -2.96 2.29
CA HIS A 14 1.73 -4.08 3.03
C HIS A 14 3.23 -3.83 3.14
N LEU A 15 3.76 -3.98 4.35
CA LEU A 15 5.19 -3.92 4.59
C LEU A 15 5.75 -5.33 4.62
N ASN A 16 6.96 -5.48 4.09
CA ASN A 16 7.70 -6.75 3.97
C ASN A 16 7.22 -7.62 2.81
N GLY A 17 7.23 -8.95 3.00
CA GLY A 17 7.12 -9.93 1.95
C GLY A 17 5.78 -9.97 1.22
N PHE A 18 5.71 -10.84 0.21
CA PHE A 18 4.52 -11.09 -0.58
C PHE A 18 3.75 -12.29 -0.04
N SER A 19 2.42 -12.20 -0.03
CA SER A 19 1.54 -13.34 0.31
C SER A 19 0.38 -13.43 -0.67
N ALA A 20 0.16 -14.65 -1.18
CA ALA A 20 -0.96 -14.97 -2.07
C ALA A 20 -2.31 -15.01 -1.34
N THR A 21 -2.32 -15.00 0.00
CA THR A 21 -3.57 -15.04 0.79
C THR A 21 -4.08 -13.64 1.14
N LEU A 22 -3.37 -12.58 0.77
CA LEU A 22 -3.83 -11.21 0.98
C LEU A 22 -5.00 -10.89 0.06
N LYS A 23 -5.98 -10.16 0.60
CA LYS A 23 -7.11 -9.68 -0.20
C LYS A 23 -6.60 -8.66 -1.23
N PRO A 24 -7.04 -8.73 -2.50
CA PRO A 24 -6.70 -7.71 -3.49
C PRO A 24 -7.16 -6.31 -3.06
N ALA A 25 -6.25 -5.33 -3.16
CA ALA A 25 -6.57 -3.92 -2.93
C ALA A 25 -7.38 -3.29 -4.08
N LEU A 26 -7.22 -3.82 -5.30
CA LEU A 26 -7.93 -3.40 -6.50
C LEU A 26 -8.00 -4.57 -7.49
N VAL A 27 -9.14 -4.72 -8.18
CA VAL A 27 -9.32 -5.68 -9.29
C VAL A 27 -9.54 -4.87 -10.57
N VAL A 28 -8.73 -5.10 -11.59
CA VAL A 28 -8.74 -4.35 -12.86
C VAL A 28 -8.99 -5.26 -14.05
N LYS A 29 -9.43 -4.68 -15.17
CA LYS A 29 -9.55 -5.39 -16.45
C LYS A 29 -8.29 -5.19 -17.28
N SER A 30 -8.00 -6.14 -18.18
CA SER A 30 -6.89 -5.99 -19.13
C SER A 30 -7.04 -4.71 -19.95
N GLY A 31 -5.96 -3.95 -20.07
CA GLY A 31 -5.93 -2.67 -20.78
C GLY A 31 -6.35 -1.46 -19.94
N ASP A 32 -6.72 -1.63 -18.67
CA ASP A 32 -6.87 -0.52 -17.74
C ASP A 32 -5.51 0.07 -17.31
N ARG A 33 -5.54 1.31 -16.83
CA ARG A 33 -4.36 2.00 -16.30
C ARG A 33 -4.53 2.24 -14.81
N VAL A 34 -3.45 2.16 -14.04
CA VAL A 34 -3.47 2.40 -12.60
C VAL A 34 -2.35 3.38 -12.24
N HIS A 35 -2.72 4.50 -11.66
CA HIS A 35 -1.78 5.35 -10.94
C HIS A 35 -1.66 4.85 -9.51
N VAL A 36 -0.45 4.50 -9.07
CA VAL A 36 -0.20 3.91 -7.76
C VAL A 36 0.65 4.87 -6.95
N GLU A 37 0.15 5.29 -5.81
CA GLU A 37 0.95 5.99 -4.80
C GLU A 37 1.82 4.97 -4.05
N ALA A 38 3.12 5.23 -3.97
CA ALA A 38 4.07 4.40 -3.23
C ALA A 38 4.77 5.23 -2.15
N VAL A 39 4.98 4.61 -0.99
CA VAL A 39 5.69 5.22 0.13
C VAL A 39 7.07 4.58 0.24
N SER A 40 8.12 5.40 0.31
CA SER A 40 9.48 4.90 0.53
C SER A 40 9.59 4.21 1.89
N GLY A 41 10.18 3.02 1.94
CA GLY A 41 10.41 2.30 3.20
C GLY A 41 11.28 3.07 4.20
N SER A 42 12.08 4.04 3.75
CA SER A 42 12.82 4.93 4.65
C SER A 42 11.89 5.80 5.51
N LEU A 43 10.69 6.13 5.04
CA LEU A 43 9.67 6.87 5.80
C LEU A 43 8.94 5.99 6.81
N TYR A 44 9.05 4.66 6.69
CA TYR A 44 8.52 3.71 7.67
C TYR A 44 9.46 3.53 8.87
N ASN A 45 10.78 3.52 8.61
CA ASN A 45 11.80 3.30 9.64
C ASN A 45 12.32 4.58 10.30
N ALA A 46 12.03 5.75 9.73
CA ALA A 46 12.64 6.99 10.18
C ALA A 46 12.20 7.42 11.59
N ASP A 47 11.19 6.79 12.20
CA ASP A 47 10.25 7.69 12.83
C ASP A 47 9.30 7.09 13.90
N ASP A 48 9.70 7.35 15.16
CA ASP A 48 8.77 7.91 16.15
C ASP A 48 8.08 9.21 15.66
N LYS A 49 8.39 9.75 14.47
CA LYS A 49 7.74 10.94 13.85
C LYS A 49 6.98 10.71 12.54
N ALA A 50 6.82 9.46 12.11
CA ALA A 50 5.99 9.15 10.96
C ALA A 50 4.61 9.55 11.45
N PRO A 51 3.83 10.32 10.67
CA PRO A 51 2.54 10.80 11.13
C PRO A 51 1.83 9.61 11.75
N GLN A 52 1.54 9.64 13.06
CA GLN A 52 0.95 8.49 13.76
C GLN A 52 -0.41 8.09 13.13
N SER A 53 -0.94 8.94 12.25
CA SER A 53 -2.08 8.74 11.36
C SER A 53 -1.83 7.80 10.17
N TRP A 54 -0.58 7.52 9.80
CA TRP A 54 -0.21 6.54 8.79
C TRP A 54 0.01 5.20 9.47
N CYS A 55 -1.11 4.55 9.78
CA CYS A 55 -1.22 3.10 9.86
C CYS A 55 -0.15 2.42 10.74
N ARG A 56 -0.51 2.07 11.98
CA ARG A 56 0.20 0.99 12.68
C ARG A 56 0.01 -0.31 11.89
N LEU A 57 0.84 -0.57 10.89
CA LEU A 57 0.86 -1.88 10.27
C LEU A 57 1.34 -2.87 11.36
N PRO A 58 0.66 -4.02 11.51
CA PRO A 58 1.11 -5.03 12.47
C PRO A 58 2.54 -5.43 12.10
N ARG A 59 3.47 -5.34 13.06
CA ARG A 59 4.90 -5.67 12.90
C ARG A 59 5.17 -7.16 12.60
N ASN A 60 4.13 -7.97 12.44
CA ASN A 60 4.23 -9.42 12.35
C ASN A 60 3.62 -9.90 11.03
N LEU A 61 4.48 -9.97 10.01
CA LEU A 61 4.37 -10.90 8.87
C LEU A 61 5.75 -11.54 8.69
#